data_AF-A0A9P6Y042-F1
#
_entry.id   AF-A0A9P6Y042-F1
#
_cell.length_a   1.000
_cell.length_b   1.000
_cell.length_c   1.000
_cell.angle_alpha   90.00
_cell.angle_beta   90.00
_cell.angle_gamma   90.00
#
_symmetry.space_group_name_H-M   'P 1'
#
loop_
_entity.id
_entity.type
_entity.pdbx_description
1 polymer ?
#
loop_
_entity_poly.entity_id
_entity_poly.type
_entity_poly.pdbx_seq_one_letter_code
_entity_poly.pdbx_strand_id
1 'polypeptide(L)'
;MAGPESDLLLGLGARFEDRATGKLAEFAPFARVVHIDADAYEISKLRSADVAVPGNVGHALRALRAAFPSPKAHQDAWRKRCAQHRDRFAARYDAPGQHIYAPALLKRLSELAPADAVIACDVGQHQMWVAQHCRFNHPRNHLTSGALGTMGFGLPAAMGAQSWPPSSVAGCR
;
A
#
# COMPACT_ATOMS: atom_id res chain seq x y z
N MET A 1 15.90 3.10 1.75
CA MET A 1 14.69 2.68 0.99
C MET A 1 14.93 1.26 0.51
N ALA A 2 13.91 0.39 0.54
CA ALA A 2 14.10 -1.02 0.17
C ALA A 2 14.06 -1.28 -1.35
N GLY A 3 13.30 -0.49 -2.13
CA GLY A 3 13.09 -0.75 -3.56
C GLY A 3 14.37 -0.67 -4.43
N PRO A 4 15.20 0.38 -4.36
CA PRO A 4 16.39 0.49 -5.19
C PRO A 4 17.45 -0.59 -4.93
N GLU A 5 17.44 -1.19 -3.74
CA GLU A 5 18.42 -2.18 -3.29
C GLU A 5 17.92 -3.63 -3.45
N SER A 6 16.68 -3.83 -3.91
CA SER A 6 16.11 -5.17 -4.04
C SER A 6 16.66 -5.90 -5.26
N ASP A 7 16.88 -7.22 -5.12
CA ASP A 7 17.25 -8.16 -6.18
C ASP A 7 16.03 -8.88 -6.78
N LEU A 8 14.88 -8.81 -6.11
CA LEU A 8 13.61 -9.38 -6.54
C LEU A 8 12.46 -8.41 -6.19
N LEU A 9 11.64 -8.10 -7.19
CA LEU A 9 10.44 -7.31 -7.10
C LEU A 9 9.23 -8.19 -7.40
N LEU A 10 8.34 -8.34 -6.42
CA LEU A 10 7.09 -9.10 -6.56
C LEU A 10 5.92 -8.12 -6.69
N GLY A 11 5.44 -7.92 -7.92
CA GLY A 11 4.25 -7.12 -8.23
C GLY A 11 2.99 -7.96 -8.12
N LEU A 12 2.17 -7.70 -7.11
CA LEU A 12 0.91 -8.42 -6.86
C LEU A 12 -0.28 -7.48 -7.10
N GLY A 13 -0.99 -7.65 -8.22
CA GLY A 13 -2.12 -6.80 -8.60
C GLY A 13 -1.76 -5.32 -8.73
N ALA A 14 -0.53 -5.04 -9.17
CA ALA A 14 0.03 -3.70 -9.29
C ALA A 14 0.24 -3.33 -10.75
N ARG A 15 -0.07 -2.08 -11.11
CA ARG A 15 0.03 -1.58 -12.50
C ARG A 15 1.32 -0.83 -12.82
N PHE A 16 2.21 -0.66 -11.84
CA PHE A 16 3.47 0.10 -11.98
C PHE A 16 3.28 1.52 -12.54
N GLU A 17 2.23 2.21 -12.07
CA GLU A 17 1.96 3.59 -12.43
C GLU A 17 3.11 4.55 -12.07
N ASP A 18 3.22 5.63 -12.84
CA ASP A 18 4.28 6.64 -12.74
C ASP A 18 4.39 7.29 -11.36
N ARG A 19 3.25 7.51 -10.68
CA ARG A 19 3.23 8.03 -9.31
C ARG A 19 3.89 7.10 -8.29
N ALA A 20 3.86 5.79 -8.54
CA ALA A 20 4.48 4.80 -7.68
C ALA A 20 5.95 4.56 -8.08
N THR A 21 6.26 4.54 -9.37
CA THR A 21 7.60 4.19 -9.86
C THR A 21 8.52 5.39 -10.01
N GLY A 22 7.98 6.60 -10.14
CA GLY A 22 8.72 7.76 -10.62
C GLY A 22 9.33 7.46 -12.00
N LYS A 23 10.63 7.69 -12.15
CA LYS A 23 11.36 7.31 -13.35
C LYS A 23 11.58 5.79 -13.38
N LEU A 24 10.85 5.11 -14.25
CA LEU A 24 10.82 3.65 -14.33
C LEU A 24 12.20 3.00 -14.49
N ALA A 25 13.12 3.63 -15.22
CA ALA A 25 14.50 3.14 -15.40
C ALA A 25 15.30 3.10 -14.08
N GLU A 26 14.91 3.92 -13.09
CA GLU A 26 15.55 3.99 -11.78
C GLU A 26 14.76 3.21 -10.71
N PHE A 27 13.57 2.72 -11.06
CA PHE A 27 12.73 1.93 -10.16
C PHE A 27 13.25 0.49 -10.10
N ALA A 28 13.80 0.09 -8.95
CA ALA A 28 14.33 -1.25 -8.70
C ALA A 28 15.22 -1.76 -9.87
N PRO A 29 16.32 -1.07 -10.21
CA PRO A 29 17.03 -1.27 -11.47
C PRO A 29 17.72 -2.63 -11.58
N PHE A 30 18.03 -3.26 -10.45
CA PHE A 30 18.71 -4.55 -10.38
C PHE A 30 17.76 -5.71 -10.02
N ALA A 31 16.47 -5.43 -9.85
CA ALA A 31 15.51 -6.44 -9.42
C ALA A 31 15.02 -7.28 -10.60
N ARG A 32 15.01 -8.60 -10.40
CA ARG A 32 14.17 -9.50 -11.20
C ARG A 32 12.71 -9.24 -10.86
N VAL A 33 11.85 -9.21 -11.85
CA VAL A 33 10.46 -8.81 -11.72
C VAL A 33 9.55 -10.04 -11.90
N VAL A 34 8.78 -10.35 -10.85
CA VAL A 34 7.67 -11.30 -10.91
C VAL A 34 6.38 -10.49 -10.88
N HIS A 35 5.56 -10.59 -11.92
CA HIS A 35 4.32 -9.82 -12.05
C HIS A 35 3.11 -10.74 -12.11
N ILE A 36 2.25 -10.61 -11.10
CA ILE A 36 1.02 -11.38 -10.95
C ILE A 36 -0.15 -10.40 -11.05
N ASP A 37 -0.95 -10.52 -12.11
CA ASP A 37 -2.13 -9.67 -12.31
C ASP A 37 -3.28 -10.46 -12.93
N ALA A 38 -4.51 -10.11 -12.55
CA ALA A 38 -5.70 -10.72 -13.13
C ALA A 38 -5.96 -10.20 -14.56
N ASP A 39 -5.49 -8.99 -14.86
CA ASP A 39 -5.49 -8.43 -16.20
C ASP A 39 -4.15 -8.68 -16.89
N ALA A 40 -4.15 -9.59 -17.87
CA ALA A 40 -2.96 -9.92 -18.64
C ALA A 40 -2.41 -8.71 -19.43
N TYR A 41 -3.24 -7.70 -19.73
CA TYR A 41 -2.80 -6.49 -20.44
C TYR A 41 -1.95 -5.57 -19.59
N GLU A 42 -2.03 -5.66 -18.26
CA GLU A 42 -1.19 -4.85 -17.36
C GLU A 42 0.20 -5.47 -17.16
N ILE A 43 0.35 -6.78 -17.43
CA ILE A 43 1.64 -7.48 -17.32
C ILE A 43 2.60 -6.99 -18.41
N SER A 44 3.82 -6.64 -18.00
CA SER A 44 4.87 -6.13 -18.91
C SER A 44 4.52 -4.85 -19.68
N LYS A 45 3.40 -4.19 -19.35
CA LYS A 45 2.96 -2.95 -20.01
C LYS A 45 3.90 -1.78 -19.74
N LEU A 46 4.22 -1.55 -18.47
CA LEU A 46 5.14 -0.49 -18.05
C LEU A 46 6.50 -1.10 -17.71
N ARG A 47 6.54 -2.10 -16.82
CA ARG A 47 7.77 -2.79 -16.42
C ARG A 47 7.78 -4.22 -16.95
N SER A 48 8.80 -4.58 -17.73
CA SER A 48 8.99 -5.96 -18.20
C SER A 48 9.11 -6.93 -17.02
N ALA A 49 8.29 -7.97 -17.03
CA ALA A 49 8.35 -9.06 -16.07
C ALA A 49 9.28 -10.17 -16.56
N ASP A 50 10.20 -10.62 -15.70
CA ASP A 50 10.98 -11.84 -15.95
C ASP A 50 10.12 -13.09 -15.79
N VAL A 51 9.14 -13.04 -14.88
CA VAL A 51 8.12 -14.08 -14.70
C VAL A 51 6.75 -13.44 -14.66
N ALA A 52 5.91 -13.79 -15.63
CA ALA A 52 4.52 -13.37 -15.74
C ALA A 52 3.59 -14.46 -15.22
N VAL A 53 2.68 -14.11 -14.31
CA VAL A 53 1.65 -15.02 -13.78
C VAL A 53 0.28 -14.38 -13.96
N PRO A 54 -0.36 -14.55 -15.13
CA PRO A 54 -1.72 -14.06 -15.33
C PRO A 54 -2.71 -14.85 -14.47
N GLY A 55 -3.62 -14.14 -13.80
CA GLY A 55 -4.73 -14.72 -13.05
C GLY A 55 -4.92 -14.16 -11.64
N ASN A 56 -5.71 -14.87 -10.85
CA ASN A 56 -6.09 -14.42 -9.52
C ASN A 56 -4.89 -14.43 -8.55
N VAL A 57 -4.55 -13.27 -7.98
CA VAL A 57 -3.46 -13.11 -7.00
C VAL A 57 -3.63 -14.03 -5.79
N GLY A 58 -4.85 -14.25 -5.31
CA GLY A 58 -5.13 -15.14 -4.20
C GLY A 58 -4.79 -16.61 -4.50
N HIS A 59 -4.98 -17.07 -5.74
CA HIS A 59 -4.58 -18.41 -6.18
C HIS A 59 -3.05 -18.54 -6.19
N ALA A 60 -2.38 -17.55 -6.76
CA ALA A 60 -0.91 -17.52 -6.81
C ALA A 60 -0.29 -17.49 -5.40
N LEU A 61 -0.84 -16.68 -4.48
CA LEU A 61 -0.37 -16.63 -3.10
C LEU A 61 -0.55 -17.96 -2.36
N ARG A 62 -1.67 -18.67 -2.58
CA ARG A 62 -1.87 -20.01 -1.99
C ARG A 62 -0.85 -21.03 -2.54
N ALA A 63 -0.60 -21.01 -3.84
CA ALA A 63 0.40 -21.87 -4.47
C ALA A 63 1.81 -21.56 -3.95
N LEU A 64 2.18 -20.27 -3.85
CA LEU A 64 3.47 -19.84 -3.29
C LEU A 64 3.62 -20.28 -1.83
N ARG A 65 2.58 -20.10 -1.00
CA ARG A 65 2.60 -20.55 0.39
C ARG A 65 2.76 -22.07 0.51
N ALA A 66 2.11 -22.84 -0.36
CA ALA A 66 2.25 -24.30 -0.39
C ALA A 66 3.66 -24.74 -0.83
N ALA A 67 4.26 -24.05 -1.78
CA ALA A 67 5.63 -24.31 -2.26
C ALA A 67 6.71 -23.90 -1.25
N PHE A 68 6.43 -22.91 -0.41
CA PHE A 68 7.36 -22.37 0.60
C PHE A 68 6.72 -22.38 2.00
N PRO A 69 6.52 -23.57 2.61
CA PRO A 69 5.77 -23.71 3.87
C PRO A 69 6.46 -23.07 5.08
N SER A 70 7.79 -22.90 5.02
CA SER A 70 8.59 -22.30 6.09
C SER A 70 9.45 -21.16 5.56
N PRO A 71 9.55 -20.03 6.29
CA PRO A 71 10.50 -18.97 5.96
C PRO A 71 11.92 -19.53 5.92
N LYS A 72 12.64 -19.32 4.82
CA LYS A 72 14.07 -19.62 4.79
C LYS A 72 14.83 -18.53 5.55
N ALA A 73 15.76 -18.90 6.42
CA ALA A 73 16.58 -17.99 7.22
C ALA A 73 17.50 -17.06 6.40
N HIS A 74 17.59 -17.26 5.07
CA HIS A 74 18.48 -16.49 4.20
C HIS A 74 18.10 -15.00 4.05
N GLN A 75 16.95 -14.56 4.58
CA GLN A 75 16.45 -13.19 4.42
C GLN A 75 16.69 -12.30 5.65
N ASP A 76 17.25 -12.82 6.75
CA ASP A 76 17.32 -12.09 8.02
C ASP A 76 18.17 -10.81 7.93
N ALA A 77 19.28 -10.87 7.19
CA ALA A 77 20.13 -9.69 6.94
C ALA A 77 19.36 -8.60 6.20
N TRP A 78 18.57 -8.98 5.19
CA TRP A 78 17.72 -8.06 4.44
C TRP A 78 16.62 -7.46 5.32
N ARG A 79 15.90 -8.30 6.08
CA ARG A 79 14.86 -7.87 7.03
C ARG A 79 15.42 -6.87 8.05
N LYS A 80 16.61 -7.13 8.59
CA LYS A 80 17.31 -6.23 9.51
C LYS A 80 17.63 -4.90 8.84
N ARG A 81 18.13 -4.91 7.60
CA ARG A 81 18.41 -3.68 6.83
C ARG A 81 17.14 -2.86 6.58
N CYS A 82 16.04 -3.50 6.18
CA CYS A 82 14.74 -2.83 6.03
C CYS A 82 14.25 -2.21 7.34
N ALA A 83 14.39 -2.93 8.47
CA ALA A 83 14.02 -2.40 9.78
C ALA A 83 14.86 -1.17 10.16
N GLN A 84 16.19 -1.22 9.97
CA GLN A 84 17.07 -0.08 10.20
C GLN A 84 16.69 1.14 9.34
N HIS A 85 16.32 0.92 8.08
CA HIS A 85 15.84 2.00 7.22
C HIS A 85 14.51 2.58 7.68
N ARG A 86 13.55 1.73 8.05
CA ARG A 86 12.28 2.18 8.60
C ARG A 86 12.49 3.06 9.83
N ASP A 87 13.39 2.66 10.73
CA ASP A 87 13.64 3.38 11.98
C ASP A 87 14.42 4.68 11.72
N ARG A 88 15.43 4.66 10.84
CA ARG A 88 16.23 5.85 10.47
C ARG A 88 15.40 6.93 9.76
N PHE A 89 14.47 6.52 8.90
CA PHE A 89 13.65 7.41 8.08
C PHE A 89 12.18 7.46 8.54
N ALA A 90 11.93 7.13 9.81
CA ALA A 90 10.59 7.19 10.39
C ALA A 90 10.04 8.63 10.35
N ALA A 91 8.73 8.76 10.15
CA ALA A 91 8.04 10.04 10.24
C ALA A 91 8.26 10.66 11.62
N ARG A 92 8.57 11.96 11.64
CA ARG A 92 8.76 12.75 12.85
C ARG A 92 7.54 13.66 13.05
N TYR A 93 7.15 13.85 14.31
CA TYR A 93 5.94 14.59 14.69
C TYR A 93 6.23 15.77 15.64
N ASP A 94 7.50 16.11 15.81
CA ASP A 94 8.05 17.21 16.60
C ASP A 94 8.07 18.53 15.80
N ALA A 95 6.94 18.87 15.19
CA ALA A 95 6.84 20.10 14.41
C ALA A 95 6.96 21.34 15.32
N PRO A 96 7.83 22.32 14.99
CA PRO A 96 7.98 23.54 15.78
C PRO A 96 6.76 24.45 15.62
N GLY A 97 6.35 25.13 16.69
CA GLY A 97 5.26 26.10 16.70
C GLY A 97 4.10 25.71 17.63
N GLN A 98 3.08 26.57 17.68
CA GLN A 98 1.88 26.37 18.52
C GLN A 98 0.63 25.97 17.70
N HIS A 99 0.76 25.89 16.38
CA HIS A 99 -0.35 25.53 15.50
C HIS A 99 -0.54 24.01 15.41
N ILE A 100 -1.74 23.59 14.98
CA ILE A 100 -2.05 22.19 14.79
C ILE A 100 -1.22 21.63 13.64
N TYR A 101 -0.37 20.64 13.94
CA TYR A 101 0.34 19.89 12.93
C TYR A 101 -0.52 18.72 12.42
N ALA A 102 -1.05 18.86 11.20
CA ALA A 102 -2.01 17.92 10.62
C ALA A 102 -1.54 16.44 10.61
N PRO A 103 -0.29 16.10 10.25
CA PRO A 103 0.22 14.73 10.38
C PRO A 103 0.12 14.14 11.80
N ALA A 104 0.47 14.93 12.83
CA ALA A 104 0.37 14.47 14.21
C ALA A 104 -1.09 14.29 14.65
N LEU A 105 -1.98 15.20 14.23
CA LEU A 105 -3.42 15.09 14.48
C LEU A 105 -3.99 13.82 13.84
N LEU A 106 -3.72 13.59 12.54
CA LEU A 106 -4.22 12.42 11.82
C LEU A 106 -3.71 11.11 12.41
N LYS A 107 -2.42 11.05 12.76
CA LYS A 107 -1.86 9.90 13.49
C LYS A 107 -2.62 9.65 14.79
N ARG A 108 -2.86 10.70 15.59
CA ARG A 108 -3.55 10.56 16.88
C ARG A 108 -5.00 10.13 16.71
N LEU A 109 -5.71 10.69 15.73
CA LEU A 109 -7.07 10.27 15.38
C LEU A 109 -7.10 8.78 14.98
N SER A 110 -6.16 8.35 14.15
CA SER A 110 -6.05 6.95 13.74
C SER A 110 -5.74 5.99 14.89
N GLU A 111 -4.98 6.42 15.90
CA GLU A 111 -4.69 5.60 17.09
C GLU A 111 -5.88 5.47 18.03
N LEU A 112 -6.76 6.48 18.04
CA LEU A 112 -7.99 6.49 18.85
C LEU A 112 -9.18 5.86 18.11
N ALA A 113 -9.11 5.75 16.79
CA ALA A 113 -10.17 5.20 15.97
C ALA A 113 -10.38 3.69 16.25
N PRO A 114 -11.63 3.20 16.23
CA PRO A 114 -11.93 1.78 16.26
C PRO A 114 -11.21 0.99 15.16
N ALA A 115 -10.96 -0.29 15.40
CA ALA A 115 -10.21 -1.11 14.45
C ALA A 115 -10.92 -1.27 13.09
N ASP A 116 -12.25 -1.16 13.08
CA ASP A 116 -13.14 -1.24 11.93
C ASP A 116 -13.49 0.14 11.34
N ALA A 117 -12.86 1.22 11.81
CA ALA A 117 -13.10 2.55 11.26
C ALA A 117 -12.76 2.62 9.76
N VAL A 118 -13.69 3.16 8.99
CA VAL A 118 -13.51 3.47 7.57
C VAL A 118 -13.18 4.95 7.42
N ILE A 119 -12.08 5.26 6.75
CA ILE A 119 -11.63 6.63 6.51
C ILE A 119 -11.77 6.90 5.01
N ALA A 120 -12.64 7.85 4.69
CA ALA A 120 -12.72 8.43 3.36
C ALA A 120 -12.02 9.79 3.35
N CYS A 121 -11.21 10.04 2.33
CA CYS A 121 -10.53 11.32 2.16
C CYS A 121 -10.71 11.88 0.76
N ASP A 122 -10.73 13.21 0.69
CA ASP A 122 -10.72 13.93 -0.57
C ASP A 122 -9.29 14.00 -1.15
N VAL A 123 -9.12 14.64 -2.30
CA VAL A 123 -7.84 14.71 -3.02
C VAL A 123 -7.08 15.99 -2.68
N GLY A 124 -5.79 15.87 -2.35
CA GLY A 124 -4.94 17.00 -1.95
C GLY A 124 -3.82 16.59 -1.00
N GLN A 125 -3.22 17.56 -0.30
CA GLN A 125 -2.15 17.27 0.67
C GLN A 125 -2.61 16.34 1.79
N HIS A 126 -3.84 16.55 2.28
CA HIS A 126 -4.45 15.72 3.32
C HIS A 126 -4.64 14.27 2.88
N GLN A 127 -4.83 14.00 1.58
CA GLN A 127 -4.88 12.63 1.04
C GLN A 127 -3.58 11.88 1.34
N MET A 128 -2.44 12.53 1.10
CA MET A 128 -1.13 11.95 1.35
C MET A 128 -0.88 11.78 2.84
N TRP A 129 -1.26 12.75 3.66
CA TRP A 129 -1.12 12.63 5.12
C TRP A 129 -1.98 11.49 5.68
N VAL A 130 -3.20 11.30 5.18
CA VAL A 130 -4.03 10.15 5.55
C VAL A 130 -3.33 8.83 5.19
N ALA A 131 -2.82 8.71 3.96
CA ALA A 131 -2.11 7.51 3.53
C ALA A 131 -0.81 7.24 4.31
N GLN A 132 -0.11 8.28 4.76
CA GLN A 132 1.18 8.19 5.45
C GLN A 132 1.05 7.99 6.96
N HIS A 133 0.02 8.57 7.59
CA HIS A 133 -0.07 8.71 9.04
C HIS A 133 -1.25 7.97 9.67
N CYS A 134 -2.26 7.57 8.89
CA CYS A 134 -3.33 6.70 9.37
C CYS A 134 -2.96 5.22 9.21
N ARG A 135 -3.46 4.39 10.12
CA ARG A 135 -3.33 2.93 10.10
C ARG A 135 -4.67 2.31 9.71
N PHE A 136 -4.63 1.34 8.81
CA PHE A 136 -5.80 0.63 8.32
C PHE A 136 -5.67 -0.85 8.66
N ASN A 137 -6.61 -1.41 9.41
CA ASN A 137 -6.57 -2.82 9.80
C ASN A 137 -7.23 -3.74 8.78
N HIS A 138 -7.91 -3.17 7.78
CA HIS A 138 -8.58 -3.92 6.73
C HIS A 138 -8.42 -3.21 5.37
N PRO A 139 -8.20 -3.95 4.26
CA PRO A 139 -7.96 -3.36 2.94
C PRO A 139 -9.06 -2.42 2.42
N ARG A 140 -10.29 -2.56 2.93
CA ARG A 140 -11.45 -1.74 2.55
C ARG A 140 -11.71 -0.53 3.44
N ASN A 141 -10.83 -0.26 4.41
CA ASN A 141 -11.01 0.84 5.36
C ASN A 141 -10.39 2.16 4.89
N HIS A 142 -9.64 2.15 3.78
CA HIS A 142 -9.07 3.35 3.18
C HIS A 142 -9.78 3.65 1.86
N LEU A 143 -10.62 4.69 1.85
CA LEU A 143 -11.37 5.10 0.66
C LEU A 143 -10.80 6.43 0.14
N THR A 144 -10.23 6.40 -1.07
CA THR A 144 -9.66 7.59 -1.69
C THR A 144 -9.72 7.50 -3.22
N SER A 145 -9.81 8.65 -3.89
CA SER A 145 -9.69 8.72 -5.35
C SER A 145 -8.22 8.78 -5.75
N GLY A 146 -7.66 7.63 -6.13
CA GLY A 146 -6.25 7.49 -6.51
C GLY A 146 -5.94 7.99 -7.92
N ALA A 147 -6.28 7.19 -8.93
CA ALA A 147 -5.88 7.42 -10.31
C ALA A 147 -6.41 8.75 -10.89
N LEU A 148 -7.74 8.93 -10.88
CA LEU A 148 -8.37 10.13 -11.44
C LEU A 148 -8.17 11.37 -10.55
N GLY A 149 -8.01 11.19 -9.24
CA GLY A 149 -7.79 12.31 -8.32
C GLY A 149 -8.99 13.26 -8.25
N THR A 150 -10.21 12.73 -8.19
CA THR A 150 -11.44 13.53 -8.18
C THR A 150 -11.65 14.22 -6.83
N MET A 151 -11.60 15.55 -6.83
CA MET A 151 -12.00 16.36 -5.68
C MET A 151 -13.52 16.26 -5.44
N GLY A 152 -13.95 16.33 -4.18
CA GLY A 152 -15.33 16.08 -3.76
C GLY A 152 -15.66 14.60 -3.56
N PHE A 153 -14.69 13.68 -3.66
CA PHE A 153 -14.92 12.24 -3.48
C PHE A 153 -15.19 11.87 -2.01
N GLY A 154 -14.51 12.52 -1.07
CA GLY A 154 -14.46 12.07 0.32
C GLY A 154 -15.81 12.00 1.02
N LEU A 155 -16.64 13.04 0.87
CA LEU A 155 -17.95 13.11 1.54
C LEU A 155 -18.96 12.07 1.02
N PRO A 156 -19.25 11.96 -0.30
CA PRO A 156 -20.16 10.93 -0.80
C PRO A 156 -19.63 9.52 -0.55
N ALA A 157 -18.32 9.30 -0.59
CA ALA A 157 -17.73 8.01 -0.22
C ALA A 157 -17.96 7.65 1.25
N ALA A 158 -17.83 8.62 2.17
CA ALA A 158 -18.12 8.42 3.59
C ALA A 158 -19.60 8.07 3.83
N MET A 159 -20.51 8.78 3.16
CA MET A 159 -21.96 8.49 3.24
C MET A 159 -22.28 7.08 2.73
N GLY A 160 -21.67 6.66 1.63
CA GLY A 160 -21.82 5.30 1.10
C GLY A 160 -21.22 4.23 2.00
N ALA A 161 -20.10 4.51 2.68
CA ALA A 161 -19.51 3.60 3.64
C ALA A 161 -20.39 3.43 4.88
N GLN A 162 -21.03 4.51 5.35
CA GLN A 162 -21.92 4.48 6.51
C GLN A 162 -23.23 3.74 6.23
N SER A 163 -23.74 3.79 4.99
CA SER A 163 -24.94 3.05 4.60
C SER A 163 -24.68 1.55 4.38
N TRP A 164 -23.41 1.12 4.36
CA TRP A 164 -23.03 -0.28 4.23
C TRP A 164 -23.14 -1.00 5.59
N PRO A 165 -23.87 -2.13 5.71
CA PRO A 165 -24.01 -2.83 6.98
C PRO A 165 -22.65 -3.29 7.53
N PRO A 166 -22.38 -3.13 8.84
CA PRO A 166 -21.15 -3.63 9.47
C PRO A 166 -20.94 -5.15 9.28
N SER A 167 -22.04 -5.91 9.23
CA SER A 167 -22.06 -7.37 9.01
C SER A 167 -21.58 -7.79 7.62
N SER A 168 -21.63 -6.92 6.62
CA SER A 168 -21.17 -7.22 5.26
C SER A 168 -19.65 -7.04 5.07
N VAL A 169 -18.93 -6.54 6.08
CA VAL A 169 -17.45 -6.61 6.14
C VAL A 169 -16.99 -8.00 6.62
N ALA A 170 -17.87 -8.79 7.25
CA ALA A 170 -17.56 -10.13 7.76
C ALA A 170 -17.55 -11.25 6.69
N GLY A 171 -17.72 -10.92 5.40
CA GLY A 171 -17.83 -11.89 4.30
C GLY A 171 -16.51 -12.45 3.76
N CYS A 172 -15.35 -12.05 4.30
CA CYS A 172 -14.05 -12.62 3.95
C CYS A 172 -13.17 -12.73 5.21
N ARG A 173 -13.53 -13.63 6.12
CA ARG A 173 -12.55 -14.23 7.04
C ARG A 173 -11.82 -15.39 6.35
#